data_AF-A0A3P7I399-F1
#
_entry.id   AF-A0A3P7I399-F1
#
_cell.length_a   1.000
_cell.length_b   1.000
_cell.length_c   1.000
_cell.angle_alpha   90.00
_cell.angle_beta   90.00
_cell.angle_gamma   90.00
#
_symmetry.space_group_name_H-M   'P 1'
#
loop_
_entity.id
_entity.type
_entity.pdbx_description
1 polymer ?
#
loop_
_entity_poly.entity_id
_entity_poly.type
_entity_poly.pdbx_seq_one_letter_code
_entity_poly.pdbx_strand_id
1 'polypeptide(L)'
;MPSEPLEELKCLFVGDMYNFAVYREKYDKEVAFISSLGDYFFANKAIKPLAGVWAYGWTYFPDFPEPDKISASHSAFSKELDRMELCYHKDPLSTEK
;
A
#
# COMPACT_ATOMS: atom_id res chain seq x y z
N MET A 1 15.78 -0.54 -33.92
CA MET A 1 16.51 -1.13 -32.78
C MET A 1 15.48 -1.81 -31.90
N PRO A 2 15.70 -3.03 -31.39
CA PRO A 2 14.81 -3.59 -30.40
C PRO A 2 14.96 -2.78 -29.12
N SER A 3 13.85 -2.27 -28.58
CA SER A 3 13.82 -1.70 -27.23
C SER A 3 14.14 -2.80 -26.23
N GLU A 4 14.99 -2.52 -25.24
CA GLU A 4 15.25 -3.44 -24.14
C GLU A 4 13.94 -3.88 -23.47
N PRO A 5 13.83 -5.15 -23.04
CA PRO A 5 12.63 -5.62 -22.37
C PRO A 5 12.45 -4.86 -21.06
N LEU A 6 11.26 -4.30 -20.85
CA LEU A 6 10.90 -3.58 -19.63
C LEU A 6 11.09 -4.47 -18.41
N GLU A 7 11.79 -3.95 -17.41
CA GLU A 7 12.02 -4.62 -16.13
C GLU A 7 10.72 -4.73 -15.34
N GLU A 8 10.41 -5.93 -14.84
CA GLU A 8 9.24 -6.14 -14.00
C GLU A 8 9.60 -5.82 -12.55
N LEU A 9 8.93 -4.83 -11.96
CA LEU A 9 9.12 -4.45 -10.57
C LEU A 9 7.88 -4.78 -9.76
N LYS A 10 8.07 -5.60 -8.73
CA LYS A 10 7.03 -6.03 -7.80
C LYS A 10 7.25 -5.41 -6.43
N CYS A 11 6.40 -4.46 -6.05
CA CYS A 11 6.52 -3.68 -4.83
C CYS A 11 5.35 -3.93 -3.86
N LEU A 12 5.64 -3.92 -2.57
CA LEU A 12 4.64 -3.86 -1.50
C LEU A 12 4.83 -2.55 -0.76
N PHE A 13 3.82 -1.69 -0.79
CA PHE A 13 3.80 -0.45 -0.03
C PHE A 13 3.28 -0.76 1.37
N VAL A 14 4.06 -0.39 2.39
CA VAL A 14 3.77 -0.74 3.79
C VAL A 14 3.53 0.53 4.60
N GLY A 15 2.36 0.64 5.21
CA GLY A 15 2.00 1.72 6.13
C GLY A 15 2.12 1.32 7.59
N ASP A 16 2.93 2.04 8.37
CA ASP A 16 2.97 1.96 9.83
C ASP A 16 1.97 2.96 10.42
N MET A 17 0.76 2.47 10.69
CA MET A 17 -0.31 3.31 11.23
C MET A 17 -0.28 3.35 12.76
N TYR A 18 0.50 2.47 13.39
CA TYR A 18 0.61 2.39 14.84
C TYR A 18 1.23 3.66 15.43
N ASN A 19 2.31 4.14 14.82
CA ASN A 19 3.01 5.35 15.26
C ASN A 19 2.19 6.64 15.09
N PHE A 20 1.12 6.59 14.30
CA PHE A 20 0.15 7.68 14.17
C PHE A 20 -0.92 7.66 15.24
N ALA A 21 -0.93 6.66 16.14
CA ALA A 21 -1.96 6.46 17.14
C ALA A 21 -3.36 6.62 16.47
N VAL A 22 -4.21 7.46 17.06
CA VAL A 22 -5.58 7.70 16.59
C VAL A 22 -5.74 9.07 15.91
N TYR A 23 -4.64 9.65 15.42
CA TYR A 23 -4.65 10.95 14.74
C TYR A 23 -5.01 10.81 13.26
N ARG A 24 -6.32 10.86 12.93
CA ARG A 24 -6.84 10.71 11.56
C ARG A 24 -6.10 11.55 10.50
N GLU A 25 -5.74 12.79 10.80
CA GLU A 25 -5.01 13.66 9.86
C GLU A 25 -3.69 13.03 9.36
N LYS A 26 -3.02 12.22 10.19
CA LYS A 26 -1.79 11.52 9.80
C LYS A 26 -2.08 10.37 8.84
N TYR A 27 -3.22 9.71 8.97
CA TYR A 27 -3.67 8.66 8.05
C TYR A 27 -3.94 9.26 6.67
N ASP A 28 -4.68 10.37 6.62
CA ASP A 28 -4.97 11.08 5.38
C ASP A 28 -3.69 11.51 4.65
N LYS A 29 -2.69 11.98 5.41
CA LYS A 29 -1.36 12.35 4.89
C LYS A 29 -0.59 11.15 4.34
N GLU A 30 -0.61 10.02 5.06
CA GLU A 30 0.07 8.80 4.62
C GLU A 30 -0.57 8.22 3.36
N VAL A 31 -1.91 8.16 3.31
CA VAL A 31 -2.67 7.75 2.13
C VAL A 31 -2.34 8.65 0.94
N ALA A 32 -2.35 9.97 1.12
CA ALA A 32 -2.00 10.90 0.05
C ALA A 32 -0.55 10.72 -0.44
N PHE A 33 0.38 10.46 0.47
CA PHE A 33 1.78 10.21 0.16
C PHE A 33 1.97 8.92 -0.65
N ILE A 34 1.42 7.79 -0.18
CA ILE A 34 1.49 6.50 -0.87
C ILE A 34 0.76 6.56 -2.21
N SER A 35 -0.38 7.26 -2.30
CA SER A 35 -1.11 7.46 -3.57
C SER A 35 -0.23 8.19 -4.57
N SER A 36 0.42 9.28 -4.16
CA SER A 36 1.32 10.05 -5.03
C SER A 36 2.49 9.20 -5.51
N LEU A 37 3.10 8.39 -4.63
CA LEU A 37 4.15 7.45 -5.03
C LEU A 37 3.62 6.38 -6.01
N GLY A 38 2.42 5.88 -5.78
CA GLY A 38 1.73 4.95 -6.67
C GLY A 38 1.55 5.54 -8.07
N ASP A 39 1.05 6.77 -8.18
CA ASP A 39 0.90 7.47 -9.45
C ASP A 39 2.22 7.51 -10.24
N TYR A 40 3.34 7.88 -9.57
CA TYR A 40 4.66 7.88 -10.19
C TYR A 40 5.14 6.48 -10.59
N PHE A 41 4.93 5.48 -9.74
CA PHE A 41 5.35 4.09 -10.00
C PHE A 41 4.62 3.49 -11.20
N PHE A 42 3.29 3.63 -11.26
CA PHE A 42 2.47 3.08 -12.34
C PHE A 42 2.60 3.86 -13.66
N ALA A 43 2.97 5.15 -13.62
CA ALA A 43 3.21 5.94 -14.82
C ALA A 43 4.60 5.70 -15.46
N ASN A 44 5.50 4.98 -14.76
CA ASN A 44 6.86 4.76 -15.24
C ASN A 44 6.90 3.79 -16.43
N LYS A 45 7.18 4.32 -17.61
CA LYS A 45 7.25 3.56 -18.88
C LYS A 45 8.49 2.70 -19.03
N ALA A 46 9.47 2.79 -18.13
CA ALA A 46 10.68 1.97 -18.15
C ALA A 46 10.49 0.62 -17.45
N ILE A 47 9.37 0.43 -16.74
CA ILE A 47 9.10 -0.77 -15.95
C ILE A 47 7.74 -1.38 -16.29
N LYS A 48 7.55 -2.65 -15.90
CA LYS A 48 6.24 -3.28 -15.74
C LYS A 48 5.89 -3.25 -14.25
N PRO A 49 5.04 -2.30 -13.81
CA PRO A 49 4.77 -2.12 -12.39
C PRO A 49 3.77 -3.17 -11.88
N LEU A 50 4.09 -3.81 -10.76
CA LEU A 50 3.15 -4.54 -9.92
C LEU A 50 3.25 -3.98 -8.50
N ALA A 51 2.13 -3.54 -7.94
CA ALA A 51 2.10 -3.03 -6.58
C ALA A 51 0.94 -3.60 -5.76
N GLY A 52 1.16 -3.73 -4.47
CA GLY A 52 0.12 -3.96 -3.46
C GLY A 52 0.31 -3.02 -2.28
N VAL A 53 -0.70 -2.96 -1.42
CA VAL A 53 -0.67 -2.18 -0.18
C VAL A 53 -0.90 -3.12 0.99
N TRP A 54 -0.16 -2.92 2.06
CA TRP A 54 -0.42 -3.51 3.35
C TRP A 54 -0.15 -2.48 4.45
N ALA A 55 -0.88 -2.54 5.53
CA ALA A 55 -0.68 -1.65 6.66
C ALA A 55 -0.93 -2.41 7.97
N TYR A 56 -0.34 -1.91 9.06
CA TYR A 56 -0.54 -2.44 10.40
C TYR A 56 -0.73 -1.30 11.39
N GLY A 57 -1.14 -1.60 12.62
CA GLY A 57 -1.56 -0.58 13.58
C GLY A 57 -3.08 -0.48 13.67
N TRP A 58 -3.59 0.73 13.90
CA TRP A 58 -5.02 0.98 14.05
C TRP A 58 -5.73 1.06 12.69
N THR A 59 -5.85 -0.06 11.98
CA THR A 59 -6.40 -0.11 10.60
C THR A 59 -7.13 -1.42 10.30
N TYR A 60 -7.81 -1.49 9.15
CA TYR A 60 -8.62 -2.65 8.71
C TYR A 60 -7.84 -3.70 7.90
N PHE A 61 -6.52 -3.56 7.81
CA PHE A 61 -5.69 -4.53 7.13
C PHE A 61 -5.54 -5.79 7.98
N PRO A 62 -5.37 -6.96 7.33
CA PRO A 62 -5.03 -8.18 8.04
C PRO A 62 -3.64 -8.08 8.68
N ASP A 63 -3.40 -8.89 9.72
CA ASP A 63 -2.15 -8.94 10.48
C ASP A 63 -0.92 -9.31 9.65
N PHE A 64 -1.12 -9.86 8.44
CA PHE A 64 -0.06 -10.26 7.52
C PHE A 64 -0.31 -9.74 6.11
N PRO A 65 0.76 -9.42 5.35
CA PRO A 65 0.62 -9.02 3.96
C PRO A 65 0.07 -10.17 3.12
N GLU A 66 -0.78 -9.83 2.14
CA GLU A 66 -1.37 -10.77 1.19
C GLU A 66 -0.68 -10.61 -0.18
N PRO A 67 0.34 -11.41 -0.52
CA PRO A 67 1.11 -11.23 -1.76
C PRO A 67 0.27 -11.38 -3.03
N ASP A 68 -0.86 -12.09 -2.93
CA ASP A 68 -1.82 -12.32 -4.00
C ASP A 68 -2.62 -11.06 -4.38
N LYS A 69 -2.59 -10.03 -3.53
CA LYS A 69 -3.21 -8.72 -3.80
C LYS A 69 -2.31 -7.77 -4.57
N ILE A 70 -1.06 -8.16 -4.85
CA ILE A 70 -0.17 -7.37 -5.68
C ILE A 70 -0.64 -7.45 -7.15
N SER A 71 -0.91 -6.30 -7.75
CA SER A 71 -1.53 -6.18 -9.07
C SER A 71 -0.82 -5.16 -9.95
N ALA A 72 -0.90 -5.36 -11.27
CA ALA A 72 -0.47 -4.37 -12.25
C ALA A 72 -1.48 -3.22 -12.46
N SER A 73 -2.62 -3.26 -11.76
CA SER A 73 -3.68 -2.26 -11.89
C SER A 73 -3.54 -1.15 -10.85
N HIS A 74 -3.28 0.07 -11.34
CA HIS A 74 -3.30 1.26 -10.49
C HIS A 74 -4.64 1.43 -9.76
N SER A 75 -5.77 1.16 -10.42
CA SER A 75 -7.09 1.30 -9.78
C SER A 75 -7.36 0.24 -8.72
N ALA A 76 -6.78 -0.97 -8.83
CA ALA A 76 -6.84 -1.96 -7.78
C ALA A 76 -5.97 -1.54 -6.59
N PHE A 77 -4.78 -1.00 -6.86
CA PHE A 77 -3.90 -0.43 -5.86
C PHE A 77 -4.57 0.71 -5.07
N SER A 78 -5.17 1.70 -5.75
CA SER A 78 -5.85 2.81 -5.08
C SER A 78 -7.01 2.33 -4.20
N LYS A 79 -7.79 1.34 -4.64
CA LYS A 79 -8.89 0.77 -3.84
C LYS A 79 -8.41 0.07 -2.57
N GLU A 80 -7.27 -0.62 -2.62
CA GLU A 80 -6.68 -1.20 -1.42
C GLU A 80 -6.12 -0.10 -0.51
N LEU A 81 -5.51 0.93 -1.08
CA LEU A 81 -5.01 2.09 -0.33
C LEU A 81 -6.11 2.84 0.42
N ASP A 82 -7.31 2.98 -0.16
CA ASP A 82 -8.48 3.59 0.49
C ASP A 82 -8.89 2.86 1.78
N ARG A 83 -8.44 1.62 2.00
CA ARG A 83 -8.69 0.86 3.23
C ARG A 83 -7.77 1.27 4.39
N MET A 84 -6.75 2.10 4.15
CA MET A 84 -5.82 2.62 5.18
C MET A 84 -6.47 3.69 6.04
N GLU A 85 -7.63 3.35 6.60
CA GLU A 85 -8.38 4.20 7.51
C GLU A 85 -8.11 3.82 8.96
N LEU A 86 -8.36 4.77 9.86
CA LEU A 86 -8.28 4.55 11.30
C LEU A 86 -9.38 3.60 11.77
N CYS A 87 -8.99 2.50 12.43
CA CYS A 87 -9.87 1.54 13.08
C CYS A 87 -9.50 1.36 14.56
N TYR A 88 -10.49 1.36 15.45
CA TYR A 88 -10.27 1.09 16.88
C TYR A 88 -10.49 -0.40 17.18
N HIS A 89 -9.42 -1.15 17.45
CA HIS A 89 -9.49 -2.53 17.91
C HIS A 89 -8.54 -2.78 19.08
N LYS A 90 -8.78 -3.86 19.85
CA LYS A 90 -8.09 -4.09 21.13
C LYS A 90 -6.58 -4.31 21.01
N ASP A 91 -6.11 -4.79 19.88
CA ASP A 91 -4.70 -5.10 19.66
C ASP A 91 -4.25 -4.63 18.26
N PRO A 92 -3.72 -3.39 18.14
CA PRO A 92 -3.27 -2.80 16.89
C PRO A 92 -1.96 -3.41 16.36
N LEU A 93 -1.26 -4.21 17.17
CA LEU A 93 -0.01 -4.86 16.80
C LEU A 93 -0.09 -6.38 16.91
N SER A 94 -1.29 -6.94 17.05
CA SER A 94 -1.47 -8.38 17.02
C SER A 94 -0.88 -8.91 15.72
N THR A 95 0.10 -9.79 15.87
CA THR A 95 0.67 -10.59 14.79
C THR A 95 0.51 -12.08 15.11
N GLU A 96 -0.25 -12.41 16.15
CA GLU A 96 -0.53 -13.78 16.56
C GLU A 96 -1.74 -14.32 15.77
N LYS A 97 -1.64 -15.58 15.32
CA LYS A 97 -2.70 -16.30 14.60
C LYS A 97 -3.66 -17.01 15.54
#